data_AF-A0A957WKC7-F1
#
_entry.id   AF-A0A957WKC7-F1
#
_cell.length_a   1.000
_cell.length_b   1.000
_cell.length_c   1.000
_cell.angle_alpha   90.00
_cell.angle_beta   90.00
_cell.angle_gamma   90.00
#
_symmetry.space_group_name_H-M   'P 1'
#
loop_
_entity.id
_entity.type
_entity.pdbx_description
1 polymer ?
#
loop_
_entity_poly.entity_id
_entity_poly.type
_entity_poly.pdbx_seq_one_letter_code
_entity_poly.pdbx_strand_id
1 'polypeptide(L)' 'DTCILTTPMLPDTIKILMTNSAKYAYYSPGMLKTQVVFGSLADCVQSAVEGRVVRDESLWIE' A
#
# COMPACT_ATOMS: atom_id res chain seq x y z
N ASP A 1 8.11 -5.99 -17.53
CA ASP A 1 7.20 -6.59 -16.53
C ASP A 1 7.94 -7.44 -15.53
N THR A 2 8.45 -6.81 -14.47
CA THR A 2 8.98 -7.53 -13.31
C THR A 2 8.08 -7.22 -12.12
N CYS A 3 7.88 -8.20 -11.24
CA CYS A 3 7.08 -8.00 -10.03
C CYS A 3 7.81 -7.02 -9.10
N ILE A 4 7.11 -5.95 -8.69
CA ILE A 4 7.67 -4.94 -7.78
C ILE A 4 7.96 -5.47 -6.35
N LEU A 5 7.56 -6.70 -6.03
CA LEU A 5 7.99 -7.41 -4.81
C LEU A 5 9.40 -8.00 -4.92
N THR A 6 9.81 -8.44 -6.12
CA THR A 6 11.10 -9.10 -6.36
C THR A 6 12.16 -8.14 -6.89
N THR A 7 11.73 -7.00 -7.43
CA THR A 7 12.62 -5.92 -7.88
C THR A 7 12.04 -4.60 -7.39
N PRO A 8 12.09 -4.34 -6.07
CA PRO A 8 11.49 -3.15 -5.49
C PRO A 8 12.23 -1.89 -5.94
N MET A 9 11.46 -0.90 -6.38
CA MET A 9 11.95 0.44 -6.73
C MET A 9 11.53 1.45 -5.66
N LEU A 10 11.66 1.07 -4.38
CA LEU A 10 11.25 1.87 -3.24
C LEU A 10 12.50 2.27 -2.43
N PRO A 11 12.66 3.57 -2.07
CA PRO A 11 13.71 3.98 -1.14
C PRO A 11 13.55 3.28 0.21
N ASP A 12 14.68 2.97 0.87
CA ASP A 12 14.67 2.35 2.21
C ASP A 12 13.98 3.20 3.29
N THR A 13 13.79 4.49 3.03
CA THR A 13 13.06 5.42 3.89
C THR A 13 11.54 5.17 3.89
N ILE A 14 11.00 4.49 2.89
CA ILE A 14 9.57 4.15 2.81
C ILE A 14 9.27 2.99 3.76
N LYS A 15 8.42 3.26 4.77
CA LYS A 15 8.03 2.28 5.78
C LYS A 15 6.58 1.82 5.68
N ILE A 16 5.73 2.59 5.01
CA ILE A 16 4.30 2.30 4.87
C ILE A 16 3.95 2.33 3.39
N LEU A 17 3.24 1.30 2.93
CA LEU A 17 2.69 1.20 1.59
C LEU A 17 1.17 1.16 1.65
N MET A 18 0.52 1.75 0.66
CA MET A 18 -0.91 1.60 0.47
C MET A 18 -1.18 0.82 -0.82
N THR A 19 -2.17 -0.09 -0.78
CA THR A 19 -2.53 -0.88 -1.96
C THR A 19 -3.99 -1.30 -1.92
N ASN A 20 -4.57 -1.48 -3.11
CA ASN A 20 -5.86 -2.13 -3.33
C ASN A 20 -5.72 -3.58 -3.84
N SER A 21 -4.50 -4.13 -3.89
CA SER A 21 -4.25 -5.53 -4.25
C SER A 21 -4.07 -6.40 -3.00
N ALA A 22 -5.00 -7.32 -2.78
CA ALA A 22 -4.92 -8.25 -1.64
C ALA A 22 -3.64 -9.09 -1.66
N LYS A 23 -3.21 -9.52 -2.86
CA LYS A 23 -1.95 -10.25 -3.05
C LYS A 23 -0.73 -9.43 -2.61
N TYR A 24 -0.67 -8.17 -3.03
CA TYR A 24 0.45 -7.30 -2.67
C TYR A 24 0.42 -6.97 -1.17
N ALA A 25 -0.76 -6.73 -0.60
CA ALA A 25 -0.92 -6.47 0.83
C ALA A 25 -0.43 -7.64 1.70
N TYR A 26 -0.68 -8.87 1.26
CA TYR A 26 -0.26 -10.07 1.98
C TYR A 26 1.27 -10.25 1.97
N TYR A 27 1.93 -10.07 0.82
CA TYR A 27 3.36 -10.37 0.69
C TYR A 27 4.29 -9.23 1.11
N SER A 28 3.88 -7.96 0.94
CA SER A 28 4.76 -6.80 1.15
C SER A 28 5.38 -6.73 2.56
N PRO A 29 4.65 -7.04 3.66
CA PRO A 29 5.26 -7.01 4.99
C PRO A 29 6.44 -7.96 5.16
N GLY A 30 6.32 -9.18 4.63
CA GLY A 30 7.40 -10.17 4.71
C GLY A 30 8.54 -9.90 3.74
N MET A 31 8.22 -9.51 2.50
CA MET A 31 9.21 -9.37 1.43
C MET A 31 9.93 -8.02 1.43
N LEU A 32 9.21 -6.94 1.73
CA LEU A 32 9.72 -5.56 1.65
C LEU A 32 9.96 -4.92 3.02
N LYS A 33 9.62 -5.59 4.13
CA LYS A 33 9.74 -5.08 5.50
C LYS A 33 9.00 -3.73 5.69
N THR A 34 7.83 -3.61 5.05
CA THR A 34 6.96 -2.42 5.13
C THR A 34 5.66 -2.76 5.85
N GLN A 35 5.02 -1.75 6.44
CA GLN A 35 3.62 -1.87 6.86
C GLN A 35 2.71 -1.61 5.67
N VAL A 36 1.52 -2.22 5.66
CA VAL A 36 0.56 -2.04 4.57
C VAL A 36 -0.76 -1.49 5.09
N VAL A 37 -1.28 -0.50 4.38
CA VAL A 37 -2.68 -0.09 4.45
C VAL A 37 -3.41 -0.63 3.22
N PHE A 38 -4.43 -1.45 3.46
CA PHE A 38 -5.32 -1.92 2.40
C PHE A 38 -6.49 -0.95 2.26
N GLY A 39 -6.84 -0.61 1.01
CA GLY A 39 -7.84 0.42 0.69
C GLY A 39 -8.49 0.20 -0.67
N SER A 40 -9.47 1.03 -0.99
CA SER A 40 -10.02 1.10 -2.35
C SER A 40 -9.02 1.72 -3.33
N LEU A 41 -9.32 1.66 -4.62
CA LEU A 41 -8.54 2.38 -5.63
C LEU A 41 -8.59 3.91 -5.40
N ALA A 42 -9.77 4.43 -5.03
CA ALA A 42 -9.96 5.85 -4.75
C ALA A 42 -9.07 6.31 -3.57
N ASP A 43 -9.03 5.52 -2.49
CA ASP A 43 -8.17 5.81 -1.33
C ASP A 43 -6.68 5.84 -1.72
N CYS A 44 -6.23 4.89 -2.57
CA CYS A 44 -4.85 4.86 -3.05
C CYS A 44 -4.49 6.13 -3.84
N VAL A 45 -5.38 6.56 -4.76
CA VAL A 45 -5.17 7.78 -5.56
C VAL A 45 -5.17 9.02 -4.67
N GLN A 46 -6.12 9.14 -3.76
CA GLN A 46 -6.21 10.29 -2.86
C GLN A 46 -5.00 10.38 -1.93
N SER A 47 -4.57 9.24 -1.37
CA SER A 47 -3.36 9.18 -0.53
C SER A 47 -2.10 9.59 -1.29
N ALA A 48 -1.98 9.20 -2.56
CA ALA A 48 -0.87 9.58 -3.41
C ALA A 48 -0.83 11.09 -3.67
N VAL A 49 -2.00 11.73 -3.87
CA VAL A 49 -2.12 13.19 -4.04
C VAL A 49 -1.78 13.94 -2.75
N GLU A 50 -2.27 13.44 -1.61
CA GLU A 50 -2.11 14.10 -0.30
C GLU A 50 -0.73 13.84 0.34
N GLY A 51 0.03 12.87 -0.15
CA GLY A 51 1.33 12.49 0.41
C GLY A 51 1.25 11.81 1.79
N ARG A 52 0.06 11.36 2.18
CA ARG A 52 -0.21 10.66 3.45
C ARG A 52 -1.37 9.69 3.25
N VAL A 53 -1.52 8.73 4.17
CA VAL A 53 -2.64 7.81 4.13
C VAL A 53 -3.95 8.57 4.34
N VAL A 54 -4.85 8.42 3.38
CA VAL A 54 -6.25 8.81 3.41
C VAL A 54 -7.06 7.57 3.07
N ARG A 55 -7.96 7.19 3.98
CA ARG A 55 -8.80 6.01 3.82
C ARG A 55 -10.21 6.34 4.24
N ASP A 56 -11.17 5.99 3.40
CA ASP A 56 -12.57 5.98 3.79
C ASP A 56 -12.81 4.87 4.82
N GLU A 57 -13.01 5.29 6.07
CA GLU A 57 -13.26 4.36 7.18
C GLU A 57 -14.64 3.69 7.09
N SER A 58 -15.60 4.25 6.32
CA SER A 58 -16.94 3.67 6.19
C SER A 58 -16.95 2.26 5.57
N LEU A 59 -15.90 1.91 4.82
CA LEU A 59 -15.72 0.57 4.25
C LEU A 59 -15.28 -0.49 5.26
N TRP A 60 -14.92 -0.09 6.49
CA TRP A 60 -14.28 -0.95 7.50
C TRP A 60 -15.03 -0.99 8.84
N ILE A 61 -16.12 -0.22 8.95
CA ILE A 61 -16.97 -0.21 10.13
C ILE A 61 -18.03 -1.32 9.96
N GLU A 62 -18.24 -2.09 11.02
CA GLU A 62 -19.26 -3.15 11.12
C GLU A 62 -20.56 -2.59 11.73
#